data_AF-A9CXQ9-F1
#
_entry.id   AF-A9CXQ9-F1
#
_cell.length_a   1.000
_cell.length_b   1.000
_cell.length_c   1.000
_cell.angle_alpha   90.00
_cell.angle_beta   90.00
_cell.angle_gamma   90.00
#
_symmetry.space_group_name_H-M   'P 1'
#
loop_
_entity.id
_entity.type
_entity.pdbx_description
1 polymer ?
#
loop_
_entity_poly.entity_id
_entity_poly.type
_entity_poly.pdbx_seq_one_letter_code
_entity_poly.pdbx_strand_id
1 'polypeptide(L)'
;MTLKLGAQQENMQDWLADPWLRSQGAGLTEACLPEEMRLDRGALEQRNFHHKQLIELVENHALPLFSQLMSHTSSRLILSDCEGYVLCHW
;
A
#
# COMPACT_ATOMS: atom_id res chain seq x y z
N MET A 1 3.45 -18.64 31.21
CA MET A 1 3.06 -17.23 31.40
C MET A 1 2.57 -16.75 30.04
N THR A 2 1.27 -16.91 29.78
CA THR A 2 0.68 -16.72 28.45
C THR A 2 -0.02 -15.36 28.45
N LEU A 3 0.56 -14.39 27.74
CA LEU A 3 0.00 -13.05 27.63
C LEU A 3 -1.28 -13.12 26.79
N LYS A 4 -2.41 -12.78 27.41
CA LYS A 4 -3.70 -12.63 26.73
C LYS A 4 -3.68 -11.35 25.89
N LEU A 5 -3.47 -11.48 24.58
CA LEU A 5 -3.88 -10.47 23.59
C LEU A 5 -5.40 -10.61 23.39
N GLY A 6 -6.20 -10.12 24.35
CA GLY A 6 -7.64 -10.40 24.40
C GLY A 6 -8.57 -9.22 24.08
N ALA A 7 -8.06 -8.03 23.76
CA ALA A 7 -8.90 -6.82 23.71
C ALA A 7 -8.86 -6.02 22.39
N GLN A 8 -8.01 -6.39 21.41
CA GLN A 8 -7.92 -5.68 20.12
C GLN A 8 -8.58 -6.42 18.95
N GLN A 9 -9.11 -7.62 19.16
CA GLN A 9 -9.51 -8.50 18.06
C GLN A 9 -10.99 -8.34 17.64
N GLU A 10 -11.86 -7.81 18.51
CA GLU A 10 -13.30 -7.66 18.22
C GLU A 10 -13.60 -6.47 17.30
N ASN A 11 -12.90 -5.34 17.43
CA ASN A 11 -13.09 -4.15 16.59
C ASN A 11 -12.47 -4.27 15.18
N MET A 12 -11.62 -5.29 14.96
CA MET A 12 -10.92 -5.45 13.69
C MET A 12 -11.82 -6.00 12.58
N GLN A 13 -12.98 -6.55 12.94
CA GLN A 13 -13.91 -7.15 11.97
C GLN A 13 -14.78 -6.10 11.28
N ASP A 14 -15.20 -5.05 11.99
CA ASP A 14 -16.18 -4.09 11.47
C ASP A 14 -15.65 -3.26 10.30
N TRP A 15 -14.41 -2.76 10.38
CA TRP A 15 -13.83 -1.95 9.29
C TRP A 15 -13.48 -2.77 8.04
N LEU A 16 -13.31 -4.09 8.20
CA LEU A 16 -13.04 -5.03 7.10
C LEU A 16 -14.31 -5.56 6.46
N ALA A 17 -15.45 -5.54 7.16
CA ALA A 17 -16.70 -6.12 6.69
C ALA A 17 -17.16 -5.49 5.36
N ASP A 18 -17.13 -4.16 5.28
CA ASP A 18 -17.57 -3.44 4.09
C ASP A 18 -16.63 -3.66 2.88
N PRO A 19 -15.29 -3.49 2.99
CA PRO A 19 -14.37 -3.85 1.91
C PRO A 19 -14.50 -5.31 1.48
N TRP A 20 -14.65 -6.23 2.43
CA TRP A 20 -14.78 -7.66 2.16
C TRP A 20 -16.02 -7.97 1.33
N LEU A 21 -17.18 -7.41 1.70
CA LEU A 21 -18.43 -7.62 0.98
C LEU A 21 -18.35 -7.05 -0.45
N ARG A 22 -17.74 -5.87 -0.63
CA ARG A 22 -17.54 -5.28 -1.96
C ARG A 22 -16.63 -6.15 -2.83
N SER A 23 -15.54 -6.66 -2.28
CA SER A 23 -14.63 -7.52 -3.03
C SER A 23 -15.28 -8.88 -3.36
N GLN A 24 -16.10 -9.44 -2.46
CA GLN A 24 -16.90 -10.64 -2.75
C GLN A 24 -17.87 -10.40 -3.91
N GLY A 25 -18.59 -9.27 -3.90
CA GLY A 25 -19.51 -8.88 -4.98
C GLY A 25 -18.83 -8.58 -6.32
N ALA A 26 -17.57 -8.18 -6.30
CA ALA A 26 -16.74 -7.97 -7.50
C ALA A 26 -16.24 -9.28 -8.15
N GLY A 27 -16.59 -10.44 -7.58
CA GLY A 27 -16.21 -11.73 -8.12
C GLY A 27 -14.79 -12.14 -7.73
N LEU A 28 -14.40 -11.93 -6.46
CA LEU A 28 -13.23 -12.57 -5.82
C LEU A 28 -13.36 -14.10 -5.95
N THR A 29 -13.01 -14.62 -7.12
CA THR A 29 -13.03 -16.03 -7.46
C THR A 29 -11.69 -16.30 -8.13
N GLU A 30 -10.84 -17.03 -7.40
CA GLU A 30 -9.56 -17.58 -7.83
C GLU A 30 -8.40 -16.60 -8.07
N ALA A 31 -7.20 -17.14 -7.80
CA ALA A 31 -5.90 -16.48 -7.78
C ALA A 31 -5.42 -16.12 -9.20
N CYS A 32 -6.15 -15.25 -9.89
CA CYS A 32 -5.69 -14.65 -11.13
C CYS A 32 -4.69 -13.54 -10.82
N LEU A 33 -3.71 -13.37 -11.71
CA LEU A 33 -2.86 -12.18 -11.69
C LEU A 33 -3.77 -10.95 -11.83
N PRO A 34 -3.54 -9.89 -11.04
CA PRO A 34 -4.32 -8.67 -11.18
C PRO A 34 -4.20 -8.15 -12.62
N GLU A 35 -5.29 -7.60 -13.15
CA GLU A 35 -5.26 -6.94 -14.44
C GLU A 35 -4.26 -5.79 -14.38
N GLU A 36 -3.30 -5.80 -15.32
CA GLU A 36 -2.20 -4.84 -15.30
C GLU A 36 -2.68 -3.46 -15.78
N MET A 37 -3.24 -2.69 -14.85
CA MET A 37 -3.60 -1.29 -15.08
C MET A 37 -2.38 -0.40 -14.92
N ARG A 38 -1.65 -0.18 -16.01
CA ARG A 38 -0.52 0.75 -16.06
C ARG A 38 -0.95 2.09 -16.64
N LEU A 39 -0.53 3.17 -15.98
CA LEU A 39 -0.54 4.49 -16.60
C LEU A 39 0.41 4.48 -17.78
N ASP A 40 0.05 5.22 -18.83
CA ASP A 40 1.03 5.58 -19.83
C ASP A 40 2.13 6.44 -19.19
N ARG A 41 3.28 6.48 -19.87
CA ARG A 41 4.46 7.17 -19.36
C ARG A 41 4.21 8.67 -19.11
N GLY A 42 3.46 9.34 -19.98
CA GLY A 42 3.20 10.78 -19.84
C GLY A 42 2.30 11.08 -18.65
N ALA A 43 1.25 10.28 -18.45
CA ALA A 43 0.38 10.37 -17.29
C ALA A 43 1.15 10.10 -15.98
N LEU A 44 2.06 9.13 -15.96
CA LEU A 44 2.91 8.87 -14.80
C LEU A 44 3.88 10.03 -14.52
N GLU A 45 4.52 10.58 -15.55
CA GLU A 45 5.41 11.75 -15.42
C GLU A 45 4.65 12.97 -14.86
N GLN A 46 3.42 13.20 -15.33
CA GLN A 46 2.57 14.27 -14.82
C GLN A 46 2.19 14.06 -13.35
N ARG A 47 1.82 12.84 -12.96
CA ARG A 47 1.52 12.51 -11.54
C ARG A 47 2.74 12.66 -10.65
N ASN A 48 3.91 12.21 -11.10
CA ASN A 48 5.16 12.36 -10.36
C ASN A 48 5.55 13.83 -10.21
N PHE A 49 5.35 14.64 -11.26
CA PHE A 49 5.54 16.09 -11.15
C PHE A 49 4.60 16.71 -10.12
N HIS A 50 3.31 16.34 -10.14
CA HIS A 50 2.32 16.84 -9.20
C HIS A 50 2.65 16.46 -7.74
N HIS A 51 3.16 15.25 -7.53
CA HIS A 51 3.48 14.71 -6.20
C HIS A 51 4.96 14.86 -5.81
N LYS A 52 5.73 15.66 -6.54
CA LYS A 52 7.18 15.78 -6.37
C LYS A 52 7.62 16.06 -4.93
N GLN A 53 6.93 16.98 -4.24
CA GLN A 53 7.25 17.31 -2.85
C GLN A 53 7.06 16.12 -1.89
N LEU A 54 6.02 15.31 -2.12
CA LEU A 54 5.77 14.12 -1.30
C LEU A 54 6.84 13.06 -1.57
N ILE A 55 7.21 12.86 -2.84
CA ILE A 55 8.28 11.94 -3.23
C ILE A 55 9.60 12.35 -2.55
N GLU A 56 9.99 13.62 -2.66
CA GLU A 56 11.20 14.16 -2.04
C GLU A 56 11.17 14.02 -0.51
N LEU A 57 10.01 14.24 0.13
CA LEU A 57 9.87 14.09 1.58
C LEU A 57 10.04 12.62 2.01
N VAL A 58 9.49 11.68 1.24
CA VAL A 58 9.67 10.25 1.49
C VAL A 58 11.12 9.85 1.32
N GLU A 59 11.78 10.27 0.24
CA GLU A 59 13.19 9.97 -0.03
C GLU A 59 14.13 10.51 1.06
N ASN A 60 13.86 11.72 1.57
CA ASN A 60 14.74 12.37 2.54
C ASN A 60 14.50 11.92 3.99
N HIS A 61 13.30 11.44 4.33
CA HIS A 61 12.93 11.18 5.72
C HIS A 61 12.44 9.75 5.98
N ALA A 62 11.48 9.26 5.19
CA ALA A 62 10.86 7.96 5.45
C ALA A 62 11.73 6.80 4.94
N LEU A 63 12.32 6.93 3.76
CA LEU A 63 13.13 5.91 3.13
C LEU A 63 14.37 5.53 3.98
N PRO A 64 15.17 6.47 4.52
CA PRO A 64 16.30 6.10 5.37
C PRO A 64 15.90 5.30 6.61
N LEU A 65 14.78 5.68 7.24
CA LEU A 65 14.26 4.95 8.40
C LEU A 65 13.76 3.56 8.00
N PHE A 66 13.02 3.46 6.88
CA PHE A 66 12.57 2.19 6.34
C PHE A 66 13.76 1.26 6.05
N SER A 67 14.78 1.76 5.35
CA SER A 67 15.99 1.00 5.03
C SER A 67 16.72 0.53 6.29
N GLN A 68 16.76 1.33 7.36
CA GLN A 68 17.38 0.93 8.62
C GLN A 68 16.58 -0.18 9.32
N LEU A 69 15.25 -0.07 9.37
CA LEU A 69 14.41 -1.02 10.10
C LEU A 69 14.22 -2.34 9.34
N MET A 70 14.16 -2.27 8.01
CA MET A 70 13.81 -3.38 7.14
C MET A 70 15.01 -3.98 6.40
N SER A 71 16.24 -3.56 6.71
CA SER A 71 17.50 -3.94 6.05
C SER A 71 17.74 -5.46 5.92
N HIS A 72 17.13 -6.25 6.80
CA HIS A 72 17.30 -7.71 6.86
C HIS A 72 16.02 -8.47 6.51
N THR A 73 15.10 -7.81 5.83
CA THR A 73 13.81 -8.38 5.41
C THR A 73 13.62 -8.26 3.91
N SER A 74 12.74 -9.07 3.34
CA SER A 74 12.32 -8.96 1.94
C SER A 74 11.11 -8.03 1.81
N SER A 75 11.26 -6.78 2.28
CA SER A 75 10.21 -5.77 2.26
C SER A 75 10.47 -4.69 1.20
N ARG A 76 9.40 -4.06 0.72
CA ARG A 76 9.42 -2.96 -0.24
C ARG A 76 8.59 -1.81 0.27
N LEU A 77 9.09 -0.59 0.14
CA LEU A 77 8.34 0.63 0.39
C LEU A 77 7.65 1.05 -0.91
N ILE A 78 6.33 1.22 -0.86
CA ILE A 78 5.52 1.63 -2.01
C ILE A 78 4.83 2.95 -1.65
N LEU A 79 4.97 3.95 -2.51
CA LEU A 79 4.25 5.21 -2.43
C LEU A 79 3.20 5.25 -3.54
N SER A 80 1.94 5.38 -3.15
CA SER A 80 0.82 5.57 -4.06
C SER A 80 0.12 6.90 -3.84
N ASP A 81 -0.61 7.36 -4.85
CA ASP A 81 -1.58 8.45 -4.67
C ASP A 81 -2.91 7.95 -4.09
N CYS A 82 -3.87 8.87 -3.94
CA CYS A 82 -5.20 8.59 -3.40
C CYS A 82 -6.08 7.72 -4.29
N GLU A 83 -5.72 7.54 -5.56
CA GLU A 83 -6.43 6.66 -6.50
C GLU A 83 -5.81 5.25 -6.54
N GLY A 84 -4.70 5.05 -5.83
CA GLY A 84 -4.02 3.76 -5.74
C GLY A 84 -2.97 3.52 -6.82
N TYR A 85 -2.61 4.54 -7.61
CA TYR A 85 -1.52 4.41 -8.57
C TYR A 85 -0.16 4.51 -7.86
N VAL A 86 0.74 3.59 -8.20
CA VAL A 86 2.11 3.59 -7.66
C VAL A 86 2.91 4.71 -8.31
N LEU A 87 3.34 5.67 -7.50
CA LEU A 87 4.17 6.81 -7.92
C LEU A 87 5.65 6.41 -7.93
N CYS A 88 6.11 5.78 -6.84
CA CYS A 88 7.48 5.35 -6.62
C CYS A 88 7.51 4.11 -5.73
N HIS A 89 8.59 3.34 -5.82
CA HIS A 89 8.85 2.23 -4.92
C HIS A 89 10.35 2.11 -4.64
N TRP A 90 10.70 1.66 -3.44
CA TRP A 90 12.08 1.46 -2.98
C TRP A 90 12.22 0.11 -2.28
#